data_AF-A0A0D2JGV4-F1
#
_entry.id   AF-A0A0D2JGV4-F1
#
_cell.length_a   1.000
_cell.length_b   1.000
_cell.length_c   1.000
_cell.angle_alpha   90.00
_cell.angle_beta   90.00
_cell.angle_gamma   90.00
#
_symmetry.space_group_name_H-M   'P 1'
#
loop_
_entity.id
_entity.type
_entity.pdbx_description
1 polymer ?
#
loop_
_entity_poly.entity_id
_entity_poly.type
_entity_poly.pdbx_seq_one_letter_code
_entity_poly.pdbx_strand_id
1 'polypeptide(L)'
;MVTEIEKVAAAVREQYPSIHAFCRASGLSRTVVYQVLGGRYQGNIGRQLTRINQALASQKQEATKLPSVAELEEIIRLAACKRCPVAGQAEICKKCAPTHLLQAQAVHDFLQGKLGR
;
A
#
# COMPACT_ATOMS: atom_id res chain seq x y z
N MET A 1 -0.95 -31.92 -6.36
CA MET A 1 -0.73 -30.75 -7.25
C MET A 1 -1.63 -29.64 -6.76
N VAL A 2 -1.11 -28.46 -6.45
CA VAL A 2 -1.94 -27.31 -6.00
C VAL A 2 -2.58 -26.67 -7.23
N THR A 3 -3.89 -26.52 -7.22
CA THR A 3 -4.67 -25.92 -8.31
C THR A 3 -4.50 -24.40 -8.37
N GLU A 4 -4.77 -23.81 -9.52
CA GLU A 4 -4.73 -22.35 -9.70
C GLU A 4 -5.69 -21.63 -8.75
N ILE A 5 -6.87 -22.22 -8.51
CA ILE A 5 -7.89 -21.68 -7.60
C ILE A 5 -7.35 -21.63 -6.16
N GLU A 6 -6.65 -22.67 -5.72
CA GLU A 6 -6.05 -22.73 -4.38
C GLU A 6 -4.94 -21.69 -4.21
N LYS A 7 -4.12 -21.45 -5.25
CA LYS A 7 -3.09 -20.40 -5.24
C LYS A 7 -3.71 -19.01 -5.10
N VAL A 8 -4.76 -18.72 -5.88
CA VAL A 8 -5.48 -17.44 -5.80
C VAL A 8 -6.15 -17.27 -4.43
N ALA A 9 -6.77 -18.33 -3.90
CA ALA A 9 -7.38 -18.29 -2.57
C ALA A 9 -6.34 -18.02 -1.47
N ALA A 10 -5.13 -18.58 -1.57
CA ALA A 10 -4.03 -18.31 -0.65
C ALA A 10 -3.58 -16.84 -0.74
N ALA A 11 -3.35 -16.32 -1.96
CA ALA A 11 -2.95 -14.92 -2.17
C ALA A 11 -3.98 -13.91 -1.63
N VAL A 12 -5.29 -14.20 -1.78
CA VAL A 12 -6.35 -13.37 -1.20
C VAL A 12 -6.25 -13.35 0.33
N ARG A 13 -6.00 -14.49 0.98
CA ARG A 13 -5.89 -14.58 2.45
C ARG A 13 -4.59 -13.97 2.98
N GLU A 14 -3.53 -13.95 2.18
CA GLU A 14 -2.27 -13.31 2.53
C GLU A 14 -2.40 -11.78 2.55
N GLN A 15 -3.12 -11.21 1.56
CA GLN A 15 -3.27 -9.75 1.43
C GLN A 15 -4.47 -9.18 2.22
N TYR A 16 -5.48 -9.99 2.52
CA TYR A 16 -6.72 -9.53 3.15
C TYR A 16 -7.16 -10.41 4.32
N PRO A 17 -7.73 -9.83 5.38
CA PRO A 17 -8.19 -10.58 6.56
C PRO A 17 -9.38 -11.52 6.25
N SER A 18 -10.08 -11.30 5.13
CA SER A 18 -11.13 -12.20 4.65
C SER A 18 -11.42 -11.98 3.17
N ILE A 19 -12.04 -12.97 2.52
CA ILE A 19 -12.58 -12.84 1.16
C ILE A 19 -13.59 -11.70 1.06
N HIS A 20 -14.35 -11.44 2.14
CA HIS A 20 -15.28 -10.33 2.19
C HIS A 20 -14.57 -8.97 2.12
N ALA A 21 -13.47 -8.80 2.88
CA ALA A 21 -12.66 -7.58 2.83
C ALA A 21 -12.06 -7.38 1.44
N PHE A 22 -11.57 -8.46 0.81
CA PHE A 22 -11.12 -8.43 -0.58
C PHE A 22 -12.21 -7.97 -1.56
N CYS A 23 -13.42 -8.52 -1.48
CA CYS A 23 -14.52 -8.14 -2.38
C CYS A 23 -14.91 -6.67 -2.20
N ARG A 24 -14.92 -6.17 -0.96
CA ARG A 24 -15.19 -4.77 -0.65
C ARG A 24 -14.14 -3.85 -1.28
N ALA A 25 -12.86 -4.22 -1.19
CA ALA A 25 -11.77 -3.41 -1.70
C ALA A 25 -11.62 -3.45 -3.23
N SER A 26 -11.89 -4.61 -3.83
CA SER A 26 -11.78 -4.81 -5.29
C SER A 26 -13.04 -4.45 -6.08
N GLY A 27 -14.18 -4.28 -5.41
CA GLY A 27 -15.49 -4.09 -6.07
C GLY A 27 -16.02 -5.34 -6.78
N LEU A 28 -15.37 -6.49 -6.65
CA LEU A 28 -15.82 -7.74 -7.26
C LEU A 28 -17.04 -8.32 -6.52
N SER A 29 -17.95 -8.94 -7.28
CA SER A 29 -19.14 -9.58 -6.71
C SER A 29 -18.75 -10.71 -5.77
N ARG A 30 -19.18 -10.58 -4.50
CA ARG A 30 -18.95 -11.58 -3.45
C ARG A 30 -19.39 -12.97 -3.91
N THR A 31 -20.62 -13.11 -4.41
CA THR A 31 -21.17 -14.41 -4.83
C THR A 31 -20.29 -15.07 -5.87
N VAL A 32 -19.84 -14.32 -6.87
CA VAL A 32 -18.96 -14.84 -7.94
C VAL A 32 -17.62 -15.27 -7.37
N VAL A 33 -16.98 -14.46 -6.53
CA VAL A 33 -15.69 -14.79 -5.92
C VAL A 33 -15.79 -16.06 -5.07
N TYR A 34 -16.81 -16.21 -4.23
CA TYR A 34 -17.00 -17.43 -3.43
C TYR A 34 -17.28 -18.68 -4.30
N GLN A 35 -18.02 -18.55 -5.39
CA GLN A 35 -18.26 -19.66 -6.30
C GLN A 35 -16.99 -20.06 -7.06
N VAL A 36 -16.19 -19.10 -7.51
CA VAL A 36 -14.93 -19.35 -8.22
C VAL A 36 -13.91 -19.98 -7.29
N LEU A 37 -13.67 -19.37 -6.12
CA LEU A 37 -12.72 -19.89 -5.14
C LEU A 37 -13.16 -21.23 -4.52
N GLY A 38 -14.47 -21.50 -4.51
CA GLY A 38 -15.04 -22.76 -4.07
C GLY A 38 -15.18 -23.82 -5.16
N GLY A 39 -14.71 -23.57 -6.39
CA GLY A 39 -14.79 -24.53 -7.50
C GLY A 39 -16.20 -24.85 -8.00
N ARG A 40 -17.20 -24.02 -7.68
CA ARG A 40 -18.63 -24.23 -7.99
C ARG A 40 -19.17 -23.29 -9.08
N TYR A 41 -18.34 -22.40 -9.59
CA TYR A 41 -18.75 -21.43 -10.61
C TYR A 41 -18.93 -22.12 -11.97
N GLN A 42 -20.15 -22.05 -12.52
CA GLN A 42 -20.52 -22.70 -13.79
C GLN A 42 -20.26 -21.83 -15.03
N GLY A 43 -19.85 -20.58 -14.84
CA GLY A 43 -19.52 -19.67 -15.94
C GLY A 43 -18.07 -19.81 -16.40
N ASN A 44 -17.58 -18.82 -17.15
CA ASN A 44 -16.19 -18.77 -17.59
C ASN A 44 -15.24 -18.53 -16.40
N ILE A 45 -14.72 -19.62 -15.82
CA ILE A 45 -13.80 -19.60 -14.67
C ILE A 45 -12.52 -18.84 -15.01
N GLY A 46 -11.94 -19.08 -16.19
CA GLY A 46 -10.70 -18.42 -16.62
C GLY A 46 -10.81 -16.90 -16.60
N ARG A 47 -11.91 -16.35 -17.14
CA ARG A 47 -12.19 -14.91 -17.11
C ARG A 47 -12.28 -14.36 -15.70
N GLN A 48 -12.92 -15.09 -14.78
CA GLN A 48 -13.06 -14.62 -13.39
C GLN A 48 -11.75 -14.71 -12.62
N LEU A 49 -10.96 -15.77 -12.81
CA LEU A 49 -9.62 -15.88 -12.25
C LEU A 49 -8.72 -14.74 -12.72
N THR A 50 -8.76 -14.38 -14.01
CA THR A 50 -8.03 -13.21 -14.53
C THR A 50 -8.44 -11.92 -13.83
N ARG A 51 -9.75 -11.69 -13.62
CA ARG A 51 -10.23 -10.49 -12.91
C ARG A 51 -9.81 -10.46 -11.44
N ILE A 52 -9.86 -11.60 -10.75
CA ILE A 52 -9.42 -11.71 -9.35
C ILE A 52 -7.91 -11.45 -9.26
N ASN A 53 -7.11 -12.03 -10.14
CA ASN A 53 -5.67 -11.80 -10.21
C ASN A 53 -5.32 -10.34 -10.53
N GLN A 54 -6.06 -9.69 -11.43
CA GLN A 54 -5.91 -8.25 -11.70
C GLN A 54 -6.22 -7.42 -10.45
N ALA A 55 -7.31 -7.71 -9.74
CA ALA A 55 -7.65 -7.00 -8.50
C ALA A 55 -6.58 -7.17 -7.41
N LEU A 56 -5.99 -8.36 -7.28
CA LEU A 56 -4.85 -8.61 -6.40
C LEU A 56 -3.61 -7.81 -6.82
N ALA A 57 -3.34 -7.69 -8.12
CA ALA A 57 -2.20 -6.94 -8.64
C ALA A 57 -2.37 -5.42 -8.48
N SER A 58 -3.56 -4.88 -8.74
CA SER A 58 -3.85 -3.44 -8.62
C SER A 58 -3.71 -2.94 -7.18
N GLN A 59 -4.11 -3.73 -6.19
CA GLN A 59 -3.95 -3.31 -4.79
C GLN A 59 -2.49 -3.35 -4.32
N LYS A 60 -1.68 -4.27 -4.85
CA LYS A 60 -0.22 -4.25 -4.60
C LYS A 60 0.42 -2.95 -5.09
N GLN A 61 -0.16 -2.32 -6.11
CA GLN A 61 0.30 -1.02 -6.64
C GLN A 61 -0.19 0.16 -5.79
N GLU A 62 -1.39 0.10 -5.20
CA GLU A 62 -1.91 1.11 -4.28
C GLU A 62 -1.26 1.06 -2.89
N ALA A 63 -0.86 -0.13 -2.41
CA ALA A 63 -0.25 -0.32 -1.11
C ALA A 63 1.22 0.14 -1.00
N THR A 64 1.85 0.61 -2.09
CA THR A 64 3.31 0.83 -2.08
C THR A 64 3.81 1.98 -2.96
N LYS A 65 3.12 3.13 -3.00
CA LYS A 65 3.83 4.37 -3.36
C LYS A 65 4.48 4.93 -2.10
N LEU A 66 5.77 4.67 -1.98
CA LEU A 66 6.62 5.37 -1.02
C LEU A 66 6.51 6.88 -1.29
N PRO A 67 6.29 7.71 -0.26
CA PRO A 67 6.33 9.16 -0.42
C PRO A 67 7.70 9.58 -0.93
N SER A 68 7.73 10.54 -1.84
CA SER A 68 8.96 11.14 -2.34
C SER A 68 9.73 11.84 -1.22
N VAL A 69 11.03 12.05 -1.44
CA VAL A 69 11.89 12.81 -0.51
C VAL A 69 11.33 14.21 -0.26
N ALA A 70 10.75 14.86 -1.28
CA ALA A 70 10.14 16.19 -1.15
C ALA A 70 8.91 16.18 -0.24
N GLU A 71 8.02 15.18 -0.39
CA GLU A 71 6.85 15.02 0.48
C GLU A 71 7.27 14.75 1.93
N LEU A 72 8.29 13.91 2.13
CA LEU A 72 8.84 13.64 3.45
C LEU A 72 9.48 14.88 4.08
N GLU A 73 10.25 15.67 3.32
CA GLU A 73 10.85 16.92 3.79
C GLU A 73 9.78 17.91 4.22
N GLU A 74 8.71 18.06 3.43
CA GLU A 74 7.61 18.96 3.76
C GLU A 74 6.92 18.55 5.07
N ILE A 75 6.64 17.26 5.26
CA ILE A 75 6.03 16.72 6.49
C ILE A 75 6.94 16.97 7.70
N ILE A 76 8.23 16.64 7.58
CA ILE A 76 9.21 16.83 8.65
C ILE A 76 9.30 18.31 9.02
N ARG A 77 9.41 19.18 8.02
CA ARG A 77 9.50 20.62 8.19
C ARG A 77 8.26 21.18 8.89
N LEU A 78 7.05 20.82 8.44
CA LEU A 78 5.79 21.23 9.07
C LEU A 78 5.72 20.78 10.54
N ALA A 79 6.10 19.54 10.82
CA ALA A 79 6.05 18.98 12.17
C ALA A 79 7.12 19.57 13.09
N ALA A 80 8.31 19.87 12.57
CA ALA A 80 9.41 20.44 13.33
C ALA A 80 9.19 21.93 13.63
N CYS A 81 8.78 22.72 12.62
CA CYS A 81 8.56 24.16 12.78
C CYS A 81 7.44 24.46 13.78
N LYS A 82 6.34 23.67 13.80
CA LYS A 82 5.26 23.82 14.79
C LYS A 82 5.71 23.67 16.25
N ARG A 83 6.81 22.96 16.49
CA ARG A 83 7.37 22.69 17.83
C ARG A 83 8.67 23.46 18.07
N CYS A 84 9.00 24.41 17.20
CA CYS A 84 10.28 25.11 17.28
C CYS A 84 10.26 26.13 18.43
N PRO A 85 11.17 26.01 19.41
CA PRO A 85 11.25 26.98 20.50
C PRO A 85 11.81 28.35 20.06
N VAL A 86 12.41 28.42 18.86
CA VAL A 86 13.07 29.63 18.33
C VAL A 86 12.13 30.45 17.46
N ALA A 87 11.43 29.81 16.51
CA ALA A 87 10.46 30.50 15.65
C ALA A 87 9.07 30.65 16.31
N GLY A 88 8.82 29.94 17.41
CA GLY A 88 7.49 29.85 18.01
C GLY A 88 6.49 29.14 17.08
N GLN A 89 5.20 29.47 17.21
CA GLN A 89 4.15 28.97 16.32
C GLN A 89 4.12 29.70 14.95
N ALA A 90 5.04 30.63 14.70
CA ALA A 90 5.10 31.38 13.45
C ALA A 90 5.67 30.54 12.30
N GLU A 91 5.40 31.01 11.07
CA GLU A 91 5.52 30.29 9.80
C GLU A 91 6.83 29.52 9.57
N ILE A 92 6.72 28.54 8.67
CA ILE A 92 7.75 27.61 8.25
C ILE A 92 9.08 28.34 7.94
N CYS A 93 10.06 28.18 8.84
CA CYS A 93 11.35 28.84 8.70
C CYS A 93 12.30 28.05 7.78
N LYS A 94 13.14 28.76 7.02
CA LYS A 94 14.09 28.15 6.06
C LYS A 94 15.42 27.73 6.69
N LYS A 95 15.67 28.07 7.96
CA LYS A 95 16.96 27.88 8.63
C LYS A 95 17.36 26.40 8.73
N CYS A 96 16.40 25.52 9.00
CA CYS A 96 16.62 24.09 9.18
C CYS A 96 16.38 23.27 7.90
N ALA A 97 16.11 23.92 6.76
CA ALA A 97 15.75 23.23 5.51
C ALA A 97 16.81 22.20 5.06
N PRO A 98 18.14 22.47 5.11
CA PRO A 98 19.14 21.46 4.77
C PRO A 98 19.09 20.23 5.68
N THR A 99 18.83 20.43 6.98
CA THR A 99 18.71 19.34 7.95
C THR A 99 17.46 18.49 7.69
N HIS A 100 16.32 19.12 7.41
CA HIS A 100 15.08 18.39 7.11
C HIS A 100 15.19 17.58 5.83
N LEU A 101 15.91 18.09 4.82
CA LEU A 101 16.20 17.36 3.59
C LEU A 101 17.02 16.09 3.86
N LEU A 102 18.08 16.20 4.68
CA LEU A 102 18.89 15.04 5.06
C LEU A 102 18.09 14.01 5.85
N GLN A 103 17.21 14.46 6.75
CA GLN A 103 16.31 13.57 7.50
C GLN A 103 15.31 12.88 6.57
N ALA A 104 14.73 13.60 5.62
CA ALA A 104 13.81 13.04 4.62
C ALA A 104 14.50 11.98 3.77
N GLN A 105 15.73 12.24 3.32
CA GLN A 105 16.54 11.29 2.57
C GLN A 105 16.82 10.02 3.39
N ALA A 106 17.22 10.16 4.66
CA ALA A 106 17.48 9.02 5.53
C ALA A 106 16.23 8.16 5.77
N VAL A 107 15.07 8.78 6.00
CA VAL A 107 13.79 8.06 6.14
C VAL A 107 13.42 7.35 4.84
N HIS A 108 13.55 8.03 3.70
CA HIS A 108 13.27 7.46 2.40
C HIS A 108 14.16 6.23 2.11
N ASP A 109 15.46 6.35 2.37
CA ASP A 109 16.41 5.24 2.20
C ASP A 109 16.12 4.07 3.15
N PHE A 110 15.67 4.34 4.38
CA PHE A 110 15.21 3.31 5.32
C PHE A 110 13.98 2.57 4.79
N LEU A 111 12.98 3.31 4.30
CA LEU A 111 11.76 2.72 3.75
C LEU A 111 12.00 1.96 2.44
N GLN A 112 13.04 2.34 1.69
CA GLN A 112 13.52 1.60 0.52
C GLN A 112 14.38 0.37 0.88
N GLY A 113 14.70 0.17 2.16
CA GLY A 113 15.57 -0.93 2.62
C GLY A 113 17.05 -0.75 2.26
N LYS A 114 17.48 0.47 1.93
CA LYS A 114 18.89 0.81 1.60
C LYS A 114 19.75 1.02 2.85
N LEU A 115 19.13 1.32 3.99
CA LEU A 115 19.77 1.26 5.30
C LEU A 115 19.56 -0.15 5.85
N GLY A 116 20.59 -0.99 5.76
CA GLY A 116 20.56 -2.39 6.17
C GLY A 116 20.18 -2.56 7.64
N ARG A 117 19.45 -3.65 7.94
CA ARG A 117 19.27 -4.18 9.29
C ARG A 117 20.45 -5.03 9.69
#